data_AF-H1VR76-F1
#
_entry.id   AF-H1VR76-F1
#
_cell.length_a   1.000
_cell.length_b   1.000
_cell.length_c   1.000
_cell.angle_alpha   90.00
_cell.angle_beta   90.00
_cell.angle_gamma   90.00
#
_symmetry.space_group_name_H-M   'P 1'
#
loop_
_entity.id
_entity.type
_entity.pdbx_description
1 polymer ?
#
loop_
_entity_poly.entity_id
_entity_poly.type
_entity_poly.pdbx_seq_one_letter_code
_entity_poly.pdbx_strand_id
1 'polypeptide(L)'
;MCETLRVLNAVRFFEVGLPLSFEQYQRLTPEGLIKRLINRHEYLLALKIAGYLRLPTDRIYVHWASAKVRSGAEDDDTICRLVVERLSGKPGISFEEIARAAYDEGRGRLATELLNHEPRGGRQVPLLLSMEEDELALDKAVESGDTDLMYTVLLQLKKKLPLAAFFRVINARPAATALVESSAAREADNALLKDLYYQDDRRVDGAGVFIHESLHQPDARTASDKLALAAKLLSDSREAAFEVHALKEAQTLLKMQEAFDRDLTDTFTGLSVNETMFKLIRLGYHKRASKIQSEFKVPDKVAWWIRLRALVAKRDWNEIEELAKTRKSPIGW
;
A
#
# COMPACT_ATOMS: atom_id res chain seq x y z
N MET A 1 -3.96 -46.24 -33.14
CA MET A 1 -5.07 -46.57 -34.07
C MET A 1 -6.29 -47.17 -33.36
N CYS A 2 -6.11 -48.16 -32.47
CA CYS A 2 -7.22 -48.76 -31.70
C CYS A 2 -7.95 -47.76 -30.78
N GLU A 3 -7.21 -46.82 -30.16
CA GLU A 3 -7.81 -45.78 -29.30
C GLU A 3 -8.76 -44.88 -30.10
N THR A 4 -8.30 -44.42 -31.27
CA THR A 4 -9.07 -43.59 -32.19
C THR A 4 -10.34 -44.28 -32.69
N LEU A 5 -10.26 -45.59 -33.01
CA LEU A 5 -11.43 -46.36 -33.46
C LEU A 5 -12.48 -46.50 -32.36
N ARG A 6 -12.07 -46.70 -31.11
CA ARG A 6 -13.00 -46.75 -29.97
C ARG A 6 -13.69 -45.41 -29.73
N VAL A 7 -12.95 -44.31 -29.82
CA VAL A 7 -13.50 -42.95 -29.70
C VAL A 7 -14.49 -42.68 -30.84
N LEU A 8 -14.13 -43.01 -32.08
CA LEU A 8 -15.02 -42.86 -33.24
C LEU A 8 -16.29 -43.70 -33.10
N ASN A 9 -16.19 -44.95 -32.64
CA ASN A 9 -17.37 -45.80 -32.44
C ASN A 9 -18.28 -45.24 -31.34
N ALA A 10 -17.72 -44.77 -30.22
CA ALA A 10 -18.50 -44.18 -29.14
C ALA A 10 -19.25 -42.91 -29.59
N VAL A 11 -18.60 -42.08 -30.39
CA VAL A 11 -19.14 -40.81 -30.89
C VAL A 11 -20.15 -41.00 -32.03
N ARG A 12 -20.00 -42.07 -32.82
CA ARG A 12 -20.95 -42.47 -33.88
C ARG A 12 -22.18 -43.20 -33.35
N PHE A 13 -22.20 -43.57 -32.08
CA PHE A 13 -23.36 -44.23 -31.48
C PHE A 13 -24.62 -43.38 -31.66
N PHE A 14 -25.76 -44.02 -31.90
CA PHE A 14 -26.97 -43.35 -32.40
C PHE A 14 -27.50 -42.28 -31.43
N GLU A 15 -27.31 -42.44 -30.13
CA GLU A 15 -27.71 -41.46 -29.10
C GLU A 15 -26.84 -40.19 -29.14
N VAL A 16 -25.56 -40.30 -29.54
CA VAL A 16 -24.62 -39.17 -29.62
C VAL A 16 -24.71 -38.46 -30.99
N GLY A 17 -24.93 -39.25 -32.05
CA GLY A 17 -25.25 -38.75 -33.38
C GLY A 17 -24.16 -37.87 -34.01
N LEU A 18 -22.88 -38.22 -33.83
CA LEU A 18 -21.75 -37.54 -34.47
C LEU A 18 -21.11 -38.45 -35.54
N PRO A 19 -21.56 -38.38 -36.80
CA PRO A 19 -20.99 -39.17 -37.90
C PRO A 19 -19.64 -38.58 -38.34
N LEU A 20 -18.58 -38.83 -37.57
CA LEU A 20 -17.22 -38.39 -37.87
C LEU A 20 -16.45 -39.47 -38.62
N SER A 21 -15.93 -39.18 -39.81
CA SER A 21 -14.93 -40.03 -40.47
C SER A 21 -13.57 -39.93 -39.77
N PHE A 22 -12.68 -40.89 -40.06
CA PHE A 22 -11.33 -40.88 -39.48
C PHE A 22 -10.52 -39.64 -39.91
N GLU A 23 -10.58 -39.28 -41.20
CA GLU A 23 -9.90 -38.08 -41.73
C GLU A 23 -10.44 -36.79 -41.09
N GLN A 24 -11.75 -36.70 -40.89
CA GLN A 24 -12.35 -35.55 -40.21
C GLN A 24 -11.94 -35.48 -38.75
N TYR A 25 -11.85 -36.62 -38.04
CA TYR A 25 -11.36 -36.65 -36.67
C TYR A 25 -9.89 -36.21 -36.56
N GLN A 26 -9.03 -36.64 -37.50
CA GLN A 26 -7.64 -36.20 -37.53
C GLN A 26 -7.51 -34.69 -37.74
N ARG A 27 -8.33 -34.09 -38.62
CA ARG A 27 -8.35 -32.64 -38.85
C ARG A 27 -8.98 -31.85 -37.70
N LEU A 28 -10.04 -32.38 -37.10
CA LEU A 28 -10.76 -31.75 -35.98
C LEU A 28 -9.95 -31.78 -34.69
N THR A 29 -9.05 -32.76 -34.57
CA THR A 29 -8.29 -33.12 -33.37
C THR A 29 -9.17 -33.65 -32.22
N PRO A 30 -8.59 -34.41 -31.27
CA PRO A 30 -9.30 -34.88 -30.08
C PRO A 30 -9.89 -33.75 -29.23
N GLU A 31 -9.20 -32.61 -29.14
CA GLU A 31 -9.66 -31.44 -28.39
C GLU A 31 -10.88 -30.79 -29.06
N GLY A 32 -10.89 -30.69 -30.39
CA GLY A 32 -12.03 -30.18 -31.14
C GLY A 32 -13.26 -31.08 -31.03
N LEU A 33 -13.05 -32.40 -30.95
CA LEU A 33 -14.13 -33.35 -30.65
C LEU A 33 -14.71 -33.11 -29.25
N ILE A 34 -13.87 -32.99 -28.23
CA ILE A 34 -14.32 -32.70 -26.86
C ILE A 34 -15.13 -31.40 -26.83
N LYS A 35 -14.67 -30.34 -27.49
CA LYS A 35 -15.42 -29.08 -27.59
C LYS A 35 -16.81 -29.26 -28.20
N ARG A 36 -16.95 -30.08 -29.25
CA ARG A 36 -18.25 -30.39 -29.86
C ARG A 36 -19.17 -31.18 -28.93
N LEU A 37 -18.63 -32.13 -28.18
CA LEU A 37 -19.39 -32.92 -27.21
C LEU A 37 -19.90 -32.05 -26.06
N ILE A 38 -19.04 -31.20 -25.50
CA ILE A 38 -19.39 -30.24 -24.46
C ILE A 38 -20.51 -29.28 -24.94
N ASN A 39 -20.41 -28.75 -26.16
CA ASN A 39 -21.44 -27.88 -26.75
C ASN A 39 -22.80 -28.58 -26.95
N ARG A 40 -22.82 -29.91 -27.01
CA ARG A 40 -24.04 -30.73 -27.07
C ARG A 40 -24.51 -31.20 -25.69
N HIS A 41 -23.86 -30.73 -24.62
CA HIS A 41 -24.10 -31.15 -23.24
C HIS A 41 -23.80 -32.65 -22.95
N GLU A 42 -23.01 -33.30 -23.80
CA GLU A 42 -22.57 -34.70 -23.65
C GLU A 42 -21.36 -34.83 -22.71
N TYR A 43 -21.49 -34.31 -21.49
CA TYR A 43 -20.37 -34.17 -20.54
C TYR A 43 -19.79 -35.51 -20.07
N LEU A 44 -20.65 -36.52 -19.83
CA LEU A 44 -20.20 -37.83 -19.36
C LEU A 44 -19.34 -38.52 -20.43
N LEU A 45 -19.75 -38.46 -21.69
CA LEU A 45 -19.00 -39.01 -22.80
C LEU A 45 -17.69 -38.24 -23.04
N ALA A 46 -17.75 -36.90 -22.96
CA ALA A 46 -16.56 -36.06 -23.05
C ALA A 46 -15.52 -36.42 -21.97
N LEU A 47 -15.95 -36.63 -20.71
CA LEU A 47 -15.06 -37.05 -19.61
C LEU A 47 -14.47 -38.44 -19.84
N LYS A 48 -15.26 -39.41 -20.30
CA LYS A 48 -14.77 -40.76 -20.61
C LYS A 48 -13.74 -40.74 -21.73
N ILE A 49 -13.99 -39.98 -22.80
CA ILE A 49 -13.06 -39.83 -23.92
C ILE A 49 -11.79 -39.09 -23.50
N ALA A 50 -11.92 -37.99 -22.75
CA ALA A 50 -10.78 -37.24 -22.23
C ALA A 50 -9.91 -38.08 -21.31
N GLY A 51 -10.51 -38.83 -20.38
CA GLY A 51 -9.78 -39.75 -19.50
C GLY A 51 -9.10 -40.88 -20.27
N TYR A 52 -9.75 -41.43 -21.30
CA TYR A 52 -9.18 -42.47 -22.15
C TYR A 52 -8.00 -41.97 -22.99
N LEU A 53 -8.10 -40.75 -23.52
CA LEU A 53 -7.04 -40.10 -24.31
C LEU A 53 -6.02 -39.32 -23.46
N ARG A 54 -6.17 -39.34 -22.13
CA ARG A 54 -5.32 -38.61 -21.16
C ARG A 54 -5.24 -37.10 -21.43
N LEU A 55 -6.36 -36.53 -21.88
CA LEU A 55 -6.52 -35.10 -22.14
C LEU A 55 -6.97 -34.37 -20.87
N PRO A 56 -6.67 -33.07 -20.73
CA PRO A 56 -7.11 -32.29 -19.60
C PRO A 56 -8.64 -32.18 -19.56
N THR A 57 -9.21 -32.28 -18.36
CA THR A 57 -10.66 -32.33 -18.11
C THR A 57 -11.23 -31.04 -17.52
N ASP A 58 -10.36 -30.11 -17.14
CA ASP A 58 -10.66 -28.77 -16.60
C ASP A 58 -11.73 -28.04 -17.41
N ARG A 59 -11.57 -27.95 -18.73
CA ARG A 59 -12.50 -27.26 -19.64
C ARG A 59 -13.90 -27.89 -19.66
N ILE A 60 -13.98 -29.23 -19.52
CA ILE A 60 -15.26 -29.94 -19.49
C ILE A 60 -16.03 -29.55 -18.22
N TYR A 61 -15.33 -29.50 -17.08
CA TYR A 61 -15.91 -29.14 -15.80
C TYR A 61 -16.36 -27.68 -15.73
N VAL A 62 -15.52 -26.74 -16.20
CA VAL A 62 -15.85 -25.31 -16.22
C VAL A 62 -17.06 -25.03 -17.12
N HIS A 63 -17.12 -25.66 -18.30
CA HIS A 63 -18.27 -25.48 -19.19
C HIS A 63 -19.54 -26.13 -18.62
N TRP A 64 -19.44 -27.31 -18.00
CA TRP A 64 -20.58 -27.92 -17.31
C TRP A 64 -21.12 -27.00 -16.20
N ALA A 65 -20.25 -26.47 -15.35
CA ALA A 65 -20.63 -25.60 -14.25
C ALA A 65 -21.26 -24.30 -14.79
N SER A 66 -20.66 -23.68 -15.81
CA SER A 66 -21.21 -22.50 -16.47
C SER A 66 -22.60 -22.78 -17.06
N ALA A 67 -22.79 -23.93 -17.73
CA ALA A 67 -24.10 -24.30 -18.25
C ALA A 67 -25.13 -24.53 -17.13
N LYS A 68 -24.73 -25.18 -16.02
CA LYS A 68 -25.59 -25.40 -14.85
C LYS A 68 -26.00 -24.10 -14.18
N VAL A 69 -25.11 -23.11 -14.14
CA VAL A 69 -25.40 -21.75 -13.65
C VAL A 69 -26.38 -21.02 -14.56
N ARG A 70 -26.21 -21.11 -15.88
CA ARG A 70 -27.10 -20.46 -16.87
C ARG A 70 -28.50 -21.07 -16.91
N SER A 71 -28.59 -22.40 -16.87
CA SER A 71 -29.86 -23.11 -17.04
C SER A 71 -30.52 -23.55 -15.73
N GLY A 72 -29.89 -23.30 -14.58
CA GLY A 72 -30.38 -23.75 -13.28
C GLY A 72 -31.64 -22.99 -12.88
N ALA A 73 -32.73 -23.71 -12.60
CA ALA A 73 -33.95 -23.12 -11.99
C ALA A 73 -33.89 -23.08 -10.45
N GLU A 74 -32.83 -23.65 -9.87
CA GLU A 74 -32.59 -23.73 -8.43
C GLU A 74 -32.14 -22.37 -7.86
N ASP A 75 -32.18 -22.27 -6.53
CA ASP A 75 -31.64 -21.14 -5.78
C ASP A 75 -30.10 -21.07 -5.85
N ASP A 76 -29.57 -19.87 -5.68
CA ASP A 76 -28.13 -19.59 -5.79
C ASP A 76 -27.30 -20.44 -4.81
N ASP A 77 -27.76 -20.60 -3.56
CA ASP A 77 -27.05 -21.37 -2.52
C ASP A 77 -26.96 -22.87 -2.87
N THR A 78 -27.99 -23.43 -3.49
CA THR A 78 -28.00 -24.83 -3.96
C THR A 78 -27.09 -25.01 -5.18
N ILE A 79 -27.14 -24.10 -6.16
CA ILE A 79 -26.27 -24.15 -7.34
C ILE A 79 -24.81 -24.05 -6.92
N CYS A 80 -24.48 -23.11 -6.03
CA CYS A 80 -23.14 -22.91 -5.49
C CYS A 80 -22.59 -24.20 -4.85
N ARG A 81 -23.35 -24.81 -3.94
CA ARG A 81 -22.97 -26.08 -3.28
C ARG A 81 -22.72 -27.20 -4.27
N LEU A 82 -23.63 -27.41 -5.23
CA LEU A 82 -23.49 -28.47 -6.24
C LEU A 82 -22.26 -28.27 -7.14
N VAL A 83 -21.98 -27.02 -7.53
CA VAL A 83 -20.81 -26.68 -8.33
C VAL A 83 -19.54 -26.93 -7.52
N VAL A 84 -19.46 -26.41 -6.29
CA VAL A 84 -18.27 -26.56 -5.43
C VAL A 84 -18.00 -28.03 -5.09
N GLU A 85 -19.03 -28.81 -4.72
CA GLU A 85 -18.88 -30.23 -4.40
C GLU A 85 -18.31 -31.02 -5.59
N ARG A 86 -18.79 -30.74 -6.81
CA ARG A 86 -18.37 -31.47 -8.00
C ARG A 86 -16.99 -31.05 -8.52
N LEU A 87 -16.61 -29.80 -8.29
CA LEU A 87 -15.31 -29.25 -8.72
C LEU A 87 -14.22 -29.45 -7.65
N SER A 88 -14.60 -29.75 -6.40
CA SER A 88 -13.67 -30.01 -5.29
C SER A 88 -12.70 -31.15 -5.63
N GLY A 89 -11.41 -30.95 -5.34
CA GLY A 89 -10.35 -31.94 -5.54
C GLY A 89 -9.91 -32.15 -7.00
N LYS A 90 -10.40 -31.34 -7.95
CA LYS A 90 -9.96 -31.38 -9.36
C LYS A 90 -8.93 -30.28 -9.64
N PRO A 91 -7.76 -30.62 -10.22
CA PRO A 91 -6.71 -29.63 -10.49
C PRO A 91 -7.05 -28.76 -11.71
N GLY A 92 -6.64 -27.49 -11.68
CA GLY A 92 -6.65 -26.61 -12.85
C GLY A 92 -7.99 -25.93 -13.18
N ILE A 93 -9.00 -26.07 -12.32
CA ILE A 93 -10.29 -25.39 -12.50
C ILE A 93 -10.16 -23.92 -12.12
N SER A 94 -10.63 -23.04 -12.99
CA SER A 94 -10.82 -21.62 -12.67
C SER A 94 -12.29 -21.35 -12.41
N PHE A 95 -12.60 -20.82 -11.23
CA PHE A 95 -13.94 -20.37 -10.84
C PHE A 95 -14.30 -19.02 -11.45
N GLU A 96 -13.31 -18.25 -11.91
CA GLU A 96 -13.51 -16.95 -12.57
C GLU A 96 -14.47 -17.01 -13.76
N GLU A 97 -14.29 -17.96 -14.69
CA GLU A 97 -15.17 -18.12 -15.86
C GLU A 97 -16.61 -18.48 -15.46
N ILE A 98 -16.76 -19.27 -14.39
CA ILE A 98 -18.06 -19.73 -13.87
C ILE A 98 -18.78 -18.57 -13.18
N ALA A 99 -18.05 -17.79 -12.37
CA ALA A 99 -18.57 -16.59 -11.71
C ALA A 99 -18.98 -15.52 -12.72
N ARG A 100 -18.21 -15.33 -13.79
CA ARG A 100 -18.58 -14.44 -14.90
C ARG A 100 -19.88 -14.89 -15.57
N ALA A 101 -20.02 -16.19 -15.84
CA ALA A 101 -21.26 -16.73 -16.38
C ALA A 101 -22.46 -16.52 -15.43
N ALA A 102 -22.27 -16.58 -14.11
CA ALA A 102 -23.32 -16.26 -13.13
C ALA A 102 -23.71 -14.78 -13.19
N TYR A 103 -22.72 -13.89 -13.30
CA TYR A 103 -22.94 -12.46 -13.38
C TYR A 103 -23.67 -12.04 -14.66
N ASP A 104 -23.28 -12.61 -15.81
CA ASP A 104 -23.93 -12.35 -17.12
C ASP A 104 -25.42 -12.71 -17.12
N GLU A 105 -25.83 -13.68 -16.29
CA GLU A 105 -27.22 -14.13 -16.13
C GLU A 105 -27.96 -13.35 -15.02
N GLY A 106 -27.34 -12.32 -14.44
CA GLY A 106 -27.91 -11.46 -13.39
C GLY A 106 -27.85 -12.05 -11.98
N ARG A 107 -27.13 -13.16 -11.76
CA ARG A 107 -26.98 -13.81 -10.44
C ARG A 107 -25.73 -13.29 -9.71
N GLY A 108 -25.75 -12.02 -9.32
CA GLY A 108 -24.61 -11.35 -8.70
C GLY A 108 -24.11 -12.01 -7.41
N ARG A 109 -25.03 -12.44 -6.52
CA ARG A 109 -24.67 -13.13 -5.27
C ARG A 109 -23.98 -14.47 -5.52
N LEU A 110 -24.51 -15.27 -6.45
CA LEU A 110 -23.86 -16.52 -6.86
C LEU A 110 -22.47 -16.27 -7.45
N ALA A 111 -22.30 -15.21 -8.25
CA ALA A 111 -21.02 -14.85 -8.84
C ALA A 111 -19.96 -14.56 -7.76
N THR A 112 -20.30 -13.77 -6.73
CA THR A 112 -19.37 -13.44 -5.65
C THR A 112 -19.04 -14.65 -4.78
N GLU A 113 -20.03 -15.49 -4.46
CA GLU A 113 -19.82 -16.74 -3.70
C GLU A 113 -18.91 -17.73 -4.45
N LEU A 114 -19.16 -17.97 -5.74
CA LEU A 114 -18.31 -18.84 -6.56
C LEU A 114 -16.89 -18.30 -6.68
N LEU A 115 -16.74 -16.98 -6.78
CA LEU A 115 -15.43 -16.35 -6.94
C LEU A 115 -14.57 -16.43 -5.67
N ASN A 116 -15.17 -16.56 -4.48
CA ASN A 116 -14.42 -16.82 -3.25
C ASN A 116 -13.66 -18.16 -3.28
N HIS A 117 -14.02 -19.08 -4.17
CA HIS A 117 -13.32 -20.34 -4.38
C HIS A 117 -12.20 -20.27 -5.43
N GLU A 118 -11.99 -19.12 -6.09
CA GLU A 118 -10.85 -18.93 -7.00
C GLU A 118 -9.58 -18.64 -6.17
N PRO A 119 -8.56 -19.52 -6.21
CA PRO A 119 -7.34 -19.33 -5.42
C PRO A 119 -6.43 -18.21 -5.93
N ARG A 120 -6.66 -17.72 -7.16
CA ARG A 120 -5.80 -16.71 -7.80
C ARG A 120 -6.41 -15.32 -7.64
N GLY A 121 -5.86 -14.54 -6.71
CA GLY A 121 -6.27 -13.14 -6.49
C GLY A 121 -6.27 -12.29 -7.76
N GLY A 122 -5.25 -12.44 -8.62
CA GLY A 122 -5.15 -11.70 -9.89
C GLY A 122 -6.23 -12.03 -10.93
N ARG A 123 -7.02 -13.10 -10.75
CA ARG A 123 -8.22 -13.38 -11.56
C ARG A 123 -9.51 -12.94 -10.87
N GLN A 124 -9.55 -13.08 -9.56
CA GLN A 124 -10.68 -12.67 -8.72
C GLN A 124 -10.89 -11.15 -8.74
N VAL A 125 -9.85 -10.37 -8.46
CA VAL A 125 -9.96 -8.92 -8.26
C VAL A 125 -10.44 -8.18 -9.52
N PRO A 126 -9.92 -8.44 -10.74
CA PRO A 126 -10.42 -7.77 -11.94
C PRO A 126 -11.90 -8.06 -12.22
N LEU A 127 -12.37 -9.28 -11.94
CA LEU A 127 -13.79 -9.62 -12.11
C LEU A 127 -14.65 -8.86 -11.08
N LEU A 128 -14.24 -8.80 -9.81
CA LEU A 128 -14.94 -8.03 -8.77
C LEU A 128 -15.08 -6.54 -9.15
N LEU A 129 -14.00 -5.93 -9.65
CA LEU A 129 -14.03 -4.55 -10.15
C LEU A 129 -15.01 -4.36 -11.32
N SER A 130 -15.09 -5.33 -12.24
CA SER A 130 -16.06 -5.26 -13.35
C SER A 130 -17.52 -5.43 -12.91
N MET A 131 -17.74 -6.10 -11.77
CA MET A 131 -19.07 -6.27 -11.15
C MET A 131 -19.45 -5.09 -10.24
N GLU A 132 -18.64 -4.03 -10.18
CA GLU A 132 -18.79 -2.87 -9.29
C GLU A 132 -18.66 -3.18 -7.78
N GLU A 133 -18.14 -4.36 -7.43
CA GLU A 133 -17.88 -4.81 -6.05
C GLU A 133 -16.54 -4.27 -5.54
N ASP A 134 -16.42 -2.94 -5.51
CA ASP A 134 -15.19 -2.17 -5.26
C ASP A 134 -14.51 -2.50 -3.91
N GLU A 135 -15.29 -2.55 -2.83
CA GLU A 135 -14.78 -2.81 -1.48
C GLU A 135 -14.28 -4.26 -1.34
N LEU A 136 -15.06 -5.21 -1.85
CA LEU A 136 -14.69 -6.62 -1.86
C LEU A 136 -13.46 -6.87 -2.73
N ALA A 137 -13.34 -6.17 -3.87
CA ALA A 137 -12.15 -6.22 -4.72
C ALA A 137 -10.90 -5.78 -3.96
N LEU A 138 -11.00 -4.70 -3.18
CA LEU A 138 -9.90 -4.22 -2.34
C LEU A 138 -9.56 -5.21 -1.22
N ASP A 139 -10.56 -5.77 -0.54
CA ASP A 139 -10.36 -6.78 0.51
C ASP A 139 -9.63 -8.01 -0.05
N LYS A 140 -10.05 -8.51 -1.21
CA LYS A 140 -9.38 -9.63 -1.88
C LYS A 140 -7.97 -9.29 -2.38
N ALA A 141 -7.74 -8.06 -2.82
CA ALA A 141 -6.39 -7.61 -3.15
C ALA A 141 -5.49 -7.57 -1.90
N VAL A 142 -6.00 -7.12 -0.76
CA VAL A 142 -5.27 -7.13 0.52
C VAL A 142 -4.97 -8.56 0.99
N GLU A 143 -5.97 -9.46 0.95
CA GLU A 143 -5.79 -10.88 1.29
C GLU A 143 -4.76 -11.57 0.39
N SER A 144 -4.67 -11.18 -0.89
CA SER A 144 -3.72 -11.77 -1.83
C SER A 144 -2.25 -11.43 -1.52
N GLY A 145 -1.99 -10.35 -0.78
CA GLY A 145 -0.66 -9.84 -0.52
C GLY A 145 0.07 -9.25 -1.75
N ASP A 146 -0.56 -9.25 -2.92
CA ASP A 146 -0.01 -8.67 -4.13
C ASP A 146 -0.15 -7.15 -4.12
N THR A 147 0.97 -6.46 -3.92
CA THR A 147 1.00 -5.00 -3.83
C THR A 147 0.65 -4.32 -5.17
N ASP A 148 0.98 -4.95 -6.31
CA ASP A 148 0.65 -4.39 -7.63
C ASP A 148 -0.85 -4.48 -7.89
N LEU A 149 -1.47 -5.60 -7.50
CA LEU A 149 -2.91 -5.79 -7.58
C LEU A 149 -3.66 -4.81 -6.68
N MET A 150 -3.21 -4.65 -5.42
CA MET A 150 -3.76 -3.68 -4.48
C MET A 150 -3.64 -2.25 -5.03
N TYR A 151 -2.46 -1.87 -5.55
CA TYR A 151 -2.25 -0.55 -6.12
C TYR A 151 -3.15 -0.30 -7.33
N THR A 152 -3.34 -1.30 -8.19
CA THR A 152 -4.24 -1.23 -9.35
C THR A 152 -5.68 -0.94 -8.92
N VAL A 153 -6.18 -1.64 -7.89
CA VAL A 153 -7.52 -1.38 -7.32
C VAL A 153 -7.59 0.04 -6.78
N LEU A 154 -6.60 0.48 -5.98
CA LEU A 154 -6.59 1.81 -5.39
C LEU A 154 -6.59 2.93 -6.44
N LEU A 155 -5.84 2.78 -7.54
CA LEU A 155 -5.86 3.73 -8.65
C LEU A 155 -7.23 3.80 -9.33
N GLN A 156 -7.90 2.67 -9.50
CA GLN A 156 -9.24 2.62 -10.07
C GLN A 156 -10.25 3.31 -9.14
N LEU A 157 -10.20 3.01 -7.84
CA LEU A 157 -11.08 3.62 -6.83
C LEU A 157 -10.84 5.13 -6.70
N LYS A 158 -9.59 5.59 -6.72
CA LYS A 158 -9.24 7.02 -6.69
C LYS A 158 -9.82 7.79 -7.89
N LYS A 159 -9.97 7.15 -9.05
CA LYS A 159 -10.60 7.76 -10.24
C LYS A 159 -12.13 7.72 -10.20
N LYS A 160 -12.70 6.64 -9.64
CA LYS A 160 -14.14 6.39 -9.62
C LYS A 160 -14.85 7.15 -8.50
N LEU A 161 -14.26 7.19 -7.31
CA LEU A 161 -14.89 7.72 -6.09
C LEU A 161 -14.49 9.17 -5.83
N PRO A 162 -15.39 9.99 -5.26
CA PRO A 162 -15.00 11.26 -4.64
C PRO A 162 -13.95 11.02 -3.55
N LEU A 163 -13.03 11.97 -3.37
CA LEU A 163 -11.88 11.79 -2.48
C LEU A 163 -12.25 11.38 -1.04
N ALA A 164 -13.33 11.95 -0.48
CA ALA A 164 -13.78 11.59 0.86
C ALA A 164 -14.33 10.17 0.97
N ALA A 165 -15.02 9.68 -0.08
CA ALA A 165 -15.49 8.30 -0.13
C ALA A 165 -14.31 7.33 -0.28
N PHE A 166 -13.34 7.67 -1.11
CA PHE A 166 -12.09 6.92 -1.27
C PHE A 166 -11.35 6.78 0.06
N PHE A 167 -11.16 7.87 0.81
CA PHE A 167 -10.50 7.84 2.12
C PHE A 167 -11.25 6.98 3.14
N ARG A 168 -12.58 7.07 3.19
CA ARG A 168 -13.39 6.20 4.05
C ARG A 168 -13.16 4.71 3.74
N VAL A 169 -13.08 4.34 2.46
CA VAL A 169 -12.86 2.95 2.03
C VAL A 169 -11.47 2.46 2.44
N ILE A 170 -10.42 3.26 2.22
CA ILE A 170 -9.05 2.82 2.53
C ILE A 170 -8.77 2.83 4.04
N ASN A 171 -9.30 3.76 4.83
CA ASN A 171 -8.99 3.86 6.27
C ASN A 171 -9.45 2.64 7.08
N ALA A 172 -10.46 1.90 6.59
CA ALA A 172 -10.85 0.62 7.16
C ALA A 172 -9.78 -0.49 6.99
N ARG A 173 -8.78 -0.28 6.12
CA ARG A 173 -7.84 -1.28 5.62
C ARG A 173 -6.41 -0.75 5.73
N PRO A 174 -5.70 -1.00 6.86
CA PRO A 174 -4.40 -0.38 7.12
C PRO A 174 -3.34 -0.57 6.03
N ALA A 175 -3.31 -1.75 5.37
CA ALA A 175 -2.39 -2.02 4.27
C ALA A 175 -2.65 -1.12 3.05
N ALA A 176 -3.93 -0.88 2.74
CA ALA A 176 -4.33 0.01 1.65
C ALA A 176 -3.97 1.47 1.98
N THR A 177 -4.25 1.93 3.21
CA THR A 177 -3.86 3.28 3.66
C THR A 177 -2.35 3.47 3.58
N ALA A 178 -1.56 2.52 4.10
CA ALA A 178 -0.11 2.60 4.05
C ALA A 178 0.44 2.66 2.62
N LEU A 179 -0.17 1.93 1.68
CA LEU A 179 0.22 1.96 0.26
C LEU A 179 -0.12 3.31 -0.39
N VAL A 180 -1.29 3.88 -0.08
CA VAL A 180 -1.66 5.23 -0.55
C VAL A 180 -0.70 6.27 0.02
N GLU A 181 -0.40 6.23 1.31
CA GLU A 181 0.56 7.15 1.96
C GLU A 181 1.94 7.06 1.33
N SER A 182 2.48 5.85 1.16
CA SER A 182 3.77 5.60 0.55
C SER A 182 3.83 6.12 -0.90
N SER A 183 2.77 5.87 -1.67
CA SER A 183 2.68 6.36 -3.06
C SER A 183 2.66 7.89 -3.13
N ALA A 184 1.88 8.54 -2.27
CA ALA A 184 1.73 9.99 -2.22
C ALA A 184 3.02 10.67 -1.76
N ALA A 185 3.70 10.10 -0.76
CA ALA A 185 5.01 10.59 -0.30
C ALA A 185 6.07 10.51 -1.40
N ARG A 186 6.07 9.43 -2.19
CA ARG A 186 7.01 9.24 -3.31
C ARG A 186 6.75 10.22 -4.47
N GLU A 187 5.49 10.57 -4.71
CA GLU A 187 5.08 11.53 -5.73
C GLU A 187 5.10 12.99 -5.24
N ALA A 188 5.46 13.22 -3.98
CA ALA A 188 5.41 14.52 -3.30
C ALA A 188 4.01 15.17 -3.34
N ASP A 189 2.94 14.36 -3.33
CA ASP A 189 1.55 14.81 -3.27
C ASP A 189 1.14 15.13 -1.81
N ASN A 190 1.70 16.22 -1.30
CA ASN A 190 1.45 16.68 0.07
C ASN A 190 -0.01 17.10 0.29
N ALA A 191 -0.72 17.50 -0.77
CA ALA A 191 -2.12 17.88 -0.68
C ALA A 191 -2.99 16.68 -0.32
N LEU A 192 -2.79 15.56 -1.04
CA LEU A 192 -3.48 14.31 -0.75
C LEU A 192 -3.21 13.80 0.67
N LEU A 193 -1.95 13.85 1.12
CA LEU A 193 -1.57 13.43 2.48
C LEU A 193 -2.24 14.30 3.55
N LYS A 194 -2.29 15.61 3.36
CA LYS A 194 -2.97 16.53 4.29
C LYS A 194 -4.46 16.23 4.39
N ASP A 195 -5.12 16.03 3.26
CA ASP A 195 -6.55 15.72 3.23
C ASP A 195 -6.86 14.35 3.87
N LEU A 196 -6.00 13.35 3.62
CA LEU A 196 -6.10 12.03 4.22
C LEU A 196 -6.01 12.09 5.75
N TYR A 197 -4.95 12.71 6.27
CA TYR A 197 -4.72 12.81 7.71
C TYR A 197 -5.76 13.70 8.41
N TYR A 198 -6.29 14.71 7.72
CA TYR A 198 -7.36 15.54 8.25
C TYR A 198 -8.67 14.76 8.41
N GLN A 199 -9.05 13.94 7.43
CA GLN A 199 -10.28 13.15 7.52
C GLN A 199 -10.24 12.05 8.59
N ASP A 200 -9.05 11.54 8.89
CA ASP A 200 -8.85 10.48 9.88
C ASP A 200 -8.47 11.01 11.29
N ASP A 201 -8.52 12.34 11.50
CA ASP A 201 -8.08 13.05 12.72
C ASP A 201 -6.63 12.73 13.16
N ARG A 202 -5.77 12.36 12.20
CA ARG A 202 -4.35 12.03 12.41
C ARG A 202 -3.49 13.29 12.42
N ARG A 203 -3.68 14.13 13.44
CA ARG A 203 -3.04 15.46 13.54
C ARG A 203 -1.51 15.41 13.57
N VAL A 204 -0.91 14.40 14.21
CA VAL A 204 0.55 14.22 14.29
C VAL A 204 1.14 13.96 12.90
N ASP A 205 0.53 13.06 12.13
CA ASP A 205 0.97 12.76 10.77
C ASP A 205 0.78 13.96 9.83
N GLY A 206 -0.35 14.66 9.95
CA GLY A 206 -0.60 15.92 9.25
C GLY A 206 0.44 17.01 9.55
N ALA A 207 0.86 17.12 10.81
CA ALA A 207 1.92 18.04 11.22
C ALA A 207 3.28 17.61 10.64
N GLY A 208 3.53 16.31 10.54
CA GLY A 208 4.68 15.72 9.87
C GLY A 208 4.82 16.19 8.41
N VAL A 209 3.72 16.31 7.67
CA VAL A 209 3.75 16.84 6.29
C VAL A 209 4.22 18.30 6.25
N PHE A 210 3.74 19.15 7.17
CA PHE A 210 4.19 20.54 7.26
C PHE A 210 5.66 20.66 7.68
N ILE A 211 6.14 19.78 8.56
CA ILE A 211 7.56 19.71 8.94
C ILE A 211 8.40 19.29 7.73
N HIS A 212 7.97 18.29 6.97
CA HIS A 212 8.67 17.88 5.76
C HIS A 212 8.72 19.02 4.72
N GLU A 213 7.63 19.78 4.56
CA GLU A 213 7.61 20.97 3.69
C GLU A 213 8.55 22.08 4.16
N SER A 214 8.74 22.24 5.47
CA SER A 214 9.63 23.28 6.03
C SER A 214 11.09 23.03 5.68
N LEU A 215 11.50 21.76 5.66
CA LEU A 215 12.86 21.33 5.31
C LEU A 215 13.23 21.61 3.85
N HIS A 216 12.23 21.78 2.99
CA HIS A 216 12.40 22.07 1.56
C HIS A 216 12.22 23.54 1.21
N GLN A 217 12.03 24.42 2.21
CA GLN A 217 11.92 25.86 1.97
C GLN A 217 13.32 26.49 1.74
N PRO A 218 13.41 27.54 0.91
CA PRO A 218 14.69 28.16 0.56
C PRO A 218 15.26 29.05 1.68
N ASP A 219 14.42 29.53 2.61
CA ASP A 219 14.81 30.46 3.66
C ASP A 219 14.17 30.13 5.01
N ALA A 220 14.79 30.58 6.10
CA ALA A 220 14.37 30.22 7.45
C ALA A 220 13.04 30.88 7.85
N ARG A 221 12.64 32.00 7.21
CA ARG A 221 11.33 32.61 7.42
C ARG A 221 10.22 31.74 6.84
N THR A 222 10.30 31.34 5.57
CA THR A 222 9.29 30.46 4.96
C THR A 222 9.27 29.08 5.59
N ALA A 223 10.42 28.55 6.03
CA ALA A 223 10.49 27.34 6.86
C ALA A 223 9.72 27.53 8.18
N SER A 224 9.94 28.65 8.88
CA SER A 224 9.26 28.97 10.14
C SER A 224 7.75 29.09 9.97
N ASP A 225 7.26 29.65 8.85
CA ASP A 225 5.83 29.72 8.54
C ASP A 225 5.20 28.32 8.44
N LYS A 226 5.89 27.35 7.84
CA LYS A 226 5.44 25.95 7.78
C LYS A 226 5.43 25.28 9.16
N LEU A 227 6.47 25.50 9.96
CA LEU A 227 6.54 25.01 11.35
C LEU A 227 5.41 25.62 12.22
N ALA A 228 5.03 26.87 11.97
CA ALA A 228 3.91 27.50 12.65
C ALA A 228 2.56 26.85 12.29
N LEU A 229 2.36 26.44 11.03
CA LEU A 229 1.18 25.66 10.63
C LEU A 229 1.14 24.29 11.31
N ALA A 230 2.28 23.59 11.38
CA ALA A 230 2.40 22.32 12.12
C ALA A 230 2.03 22.50 13.60
N ALA A 231 2.56 23.54 14.26
CA ALA A 231 2.28 23.82 15.67
C ALA A 231 0.81 24.20 15.91
N LYS A 232 0.18 24.88 14.95
CA LYS A 232 -1.25 25.23 15.02
C LYS A 232 -2.14 23.99 14.90
N LEU A 233 -1.78 23.03 14.03
CA LEU A 233 -2.55 21.79 13.90
C LEU A 233 -2.51 20.96 15.20
N LEU A 234 -1.39 21.02 15.92
CA LEU A 234 -1.18 20.29 17.17
C LEU A 234 -1.63 21.05 18.43
N SER A 235 -1.98 22.34 18.33
CA SER A 235 -2.22 23.19 19.53
C SER A 235 -3.36 22.69 20.41
N ASP A 236 -4.33 22.03 19.79
CA ASP A 236 -5.55 21.56 20.47
C ASP A 236 -5.37 20.13 21.04
N SER A 237 -4.27 19.45 20.72
CA SER A 237 -3.94 18.13 21.27
C SER A 237 -3.08 18.28 22.53
N ARG A 238 -3.63 17.83 23.66
CA ARG A 238 -2.88 17.80 24.93
C ARG A 238 -1.71 16.81 24.90
N GLU A 239 -1.83 15.75 24.11
CA GLU A 239 -0.79 14.73 23.95
C GLU A 239 0.40 15.27 23.14
N ALA A 240 0.16 16.22 22.23
CA ALA A 240 1.18 16.80 21.36
C ALA A 240 1.93 18.01 21.97
N ALA A 241 1.90 18.17 23.29
CA ALA A 241 2.47 19.34 23.97
C ALA A 241 3.99 19.44 23.78
N PHE A 242 4.68 18.29 23.73
CA PHE A 242 6.11 18.23 23.49
C PHE A 242 6.46 18.69 22.06
N GLU A 243 5.72 18.20 21.07
CA GLU A 243 5.88 18.50 19.65
C GLU A 243 5.63 19.99 19.39
N VAL A 244 4.58 20.56 19.98
CA VAL A 244 4.31 22.00 19.90
C VAL A 244 5.45 22.81 20.51
N HIS A 245 6.02 22.36 21.63
CA HIS A 245 7.17 23.03 22.24
C HIS A 245 8.41 22.94 21.34
N ALA A 246 8.74 21.75 20.83
CA ALA A 246 9.86 21.52 19.94
C ALA A 246 9.76 22.34 18.64
N LEU A 247 8.55 22.46 18.06
CA LEU A 247 8.32 23.31 16.88
C LEU A 247 8.53 24.79 17.16
N LYS A 248 8.17 25.26 18.36
CA LYS A 248 8.43 26.64 18.79
C LYS A 248 9.93 26.87 19.05
N GLU A 249 10.62 25.91 19.67
CA GLU A 249 12.08 25.98 19.83
C GLU A 249 12.79 26.01 18.48
N ALA A 250 12.38 25.20 17.51
CA ALA A 250 12.95 25.21 16.16
C ALA A 250 12.78 26.59 15.48
N GLN A 251 11.60 27.22 15.59
CA GLN A 251 11.38 28.59 15.08
C GLN A 251 12.27 29.62 15.78
N THR A 252 12.39 29.54 17.11
CA THR A 252 13.27 30.44 17.88
C THR A 252 14.73 30.26 17.46
N LEU A 253 15.19 29.02 17.24
CA LEU A 253 16.56 28.73 16.84
C LEU A 253 16.87 29.31 15.46
N LEU A 254 16.00 29.06 14.47
CA LEU A 254 16.17 29.60 13.12
C LEU A 254 16.25 31.12 13.13
N LYS A 255 15.37 31.78 13.88
CA LYS A 255 15.37 33.25 14.03
C LYS A 255 16.66 33.78 14.67
N MET A 256 17.18 33.09 15.70
CA MET A 256 18.45 33.47 16.32
C MET A 256 19.63 33.25 15.37
N GLN A 257 19.63 32.16 14.61
CA GLN A 257 20.67 31.85 13.63
C GLN A 257 20.68 32.85 12.47
N GLU A 258 19.53 33.22 11.90
CA GLU A 258 19.46 34.27 10.87
C GLU A 258 20.06 35.60 11.37
N ALA A 259 19.85 35.95 12.64
CA ALA A 259 20.47 37.13 13.23
C ALA A 259 22.01 36.96 13.35
N PHE A 260 22.50 35.77 13.67
CA PHE A 260 23.93 35.49 13.69
C PHE A 260 24.55 35.52 12.31
N ASP A 261 23.87 35.00 11.29
CA ASP A 261 24.34 35.00 9.90
C ASP A 261 24.60 36.43 9.42
N ARG A 262 23.65 37.33 9.71
CA ARG A 262 23.77 38.75 9.39
C ARG A 262 24.85 39.47 10.21
N ASP A 263 24.86 39.26 11.53
CA ASP A 263 25.72 40.01 12.44
C ASP A 263 27.19 39.55 12.40
N LEU A 264 27.42 38.26 12.15
CA LEU A 264 28.75 37.62 12.22
C LEU A 264 29.31 37.28 10.84
N THR A 265 28.54 37.47 9.76
CA THR A 265 28.93 37.18 8.38
C THR A 265 29.46 35.75 8.18
N ASP A 266 28.86 34.78 8.88
CA ASP A 266 29.21 33.35 8.85
C ASP A 266 27.92 32.53 8.97
N THR A 267 27.87 31.30 8.44
CA THR A 267 26.63 30.52 8.31
C THR A 267 26.27 29.73 9.58
N PHE A 268 25.14 30.02 10.20
CA PHE A 268 24.61 29.30 11.37
C PHE A 268 23.27 28.63 11.09
N THR A 269 22.47 29.14 10.15
CA THR A 269 21.14 28.58 9.85
C THR A 269 21.22 27.09 9.51
N GLY A 270 20.37 26.29 10.16
CA GLY A 270 20.29 24.85 9.96
C GLY A 270 21.17 24.01 10.89
N LEU A 271 22.04 24.64 11.69
CA LEU A 271 22.77 23.94 12.75
C LEU A 271 21.83 23.55 13.90
N SER A 272 22.15 22.48 14.62
CA SER A 272 21.50 22.18 15.90
C SER A 272 21.86 23.23 16.97
N VAL A 273 21.12 23.25 18.09
CA VAL A 273 21.45 24.08 19.26
C VAL A 273 22.90 23.87 19.72
N ASN A 274 23.33 22.61 19.77
CA ASN A 274 24.66 22.23 20.23
C ASN A 274 25.76 22.68 19.27
N GLU A 275 25.56 22.49 17.96
CA GLU A 275 26.50 22.93 16.92
C GLU A 275 26.58 24.46 16.86
N THR A 276 25.46 25.15 17.07
CA THR A 276 25.40 26.61 17.17
C THR A 276 26.26 27.09 18.34
N MET A 277 26.09 26.50 19.53
CA MET A 277 26.93 26.81 20.69
C MET A 277 28.41 26.52 20.43
N PHE A 278 28.73 25.35 19.86
CA PHE A 278 30.10 24.98 19.52
C PHE A 278 30.75 26.00 18.58
N LYS A 279 30.06 26.36 17.49
CA LYS A 279 30.56 27.31 16.49
C LYS A 279 30.76 28.71 17.09
N LEU A 280 29.80 29.19 17.91
CA LEU A 280 29.91 30.47 18.59
C LEU A 280 31.11 30.51 19.55
N ILE A 281 31.35 29.46 20.34
CA ILE A 281 32.50 29.40 21.26
C ILE A 281 33.81 29.34 20.48
N ARG A 282 33.88 28.55 19.41
CA ARG A 282 35.06 28.44 18.55
C ARG A 282 35.44 29.78 17.90
N LEU A 283 34.44 30.60 17.56
CA LEU A 283 34.65 31.95 17.03
C LEU A 283 34.90 33.02 18.12
N GLY A 284 34.83 32.67 19.41
CA GLY A 284 35.05 33.58 20.54
C GLY A 284 33.82 34.35 21.01
N TYR A 285 32.62 34.05 20.49
CA TYR A 285 31.37 34.72 20.87
C TYR A 285 30.73 34.09 22.12
N HIS A 286 31.47 34.03 23.23
CA HIS A 286 31.06 33.33 24.46
C HIS A 286 29.73 33.84 25.04
N LYS A 287 29.48 35.16 25.01
CA LYS A 287 28.21 35.75 25.48
C LYS A 287 27.00 35.29 24.67
N ARG A 288 27.15 35.17 23.35
CA ARG A 288 26.10 34.68 22.45
C ARG A 288 25.86 33.18 22.66
N ALA A 289 26.91 32.40 22.88
CA ALA A 289 26.79 30.98 23.21
C ALA A 289 26.06 30.75 24.55
N SER A 290 26.36 31.55 25.58
CA SER A 290 25.66 31.51 26.87
C SER A 290 24.18 31.90 26.73
N LYS A 291 23.86 32.85 25.85
CA LYS A 291 22.45 33.19 25.52
C LYS A 291 21.70 32.01 24.91
N ILE A 292 22.33 31.27 23.99
CA ILE A 292 21.74 30.03 23.43
C ILE A 292 21.53 28.99 24.52
N GLN A 293 22.53 28.77 25.39
CA GLN A 293 22.40 27.84 26.51
C GLN A 293 21.19 28.16 27.40
N SER A 294 21.00 29.44 27.76
CA SER A 294 19.89 29.87 28.62
C SER A 294 18.53 29.78 27.94
N GLU A 295 18.45 30.15 26.65
CA GLU A 295 17.19 30.16 25.89
C GLU A 295 16.64 28.73 25.72
N PHE A 296 17.50 27.79 25.33
CA PHE A 296 17.13 26.39 25.07
C PHE A 296 17.32 25.48 26.29
N LYS A 297 17.58 26.05 27.47
CA LYS A 297 17.77 25.33 28.74
C LYS A 297 18.72 24.13 28.61
N VAL A 298 19.83 24.31 27.88
CA VAL A 298 20.78 23.22 27.62
C VAL A 298 21.39 22.76 28.94
N PRO A 299 21.34 21.45 29.26
CA PRO A 299 21.87 20.95 30.53
C PRO A 299 23.34 21.30 30.74
N ASP A 300 23.72 21.69 31.97
CA ASP A 300 25.07 22.15 32.29
C ASP A 300 26.16 21.15 31.87
N LYS A 301 25.91 19.85 32.09
CA LYS A 301 26.84 18.79 31.67
C LYS A 301 27.11 18.82 30.15
N VAL A 302 26.07 19.05 29.35
CA VAL A 302 26.18 19.13 27.87
C VAL A 302 26.90 20.40 27.47
N ALA A 303 26.53 21.54 28.05
CA ALA A 303 27.17 22.83 27.78
C ALA A 303 28.67 22.81 28.10
N TRP A 304 29.08 22.17 29.20
CA TRP A 304 30.49 22.00 29.56
C TRP A 304 31.28 21.15 28.56
N TRP A 305 30.72 20.02 28.11
CA TRP A 305 31.34 19.21 27.06
C TRP A 305 31.50 19.98 25.74
N ILE A 306 30.47 20.73 25.34
CA ILE A 306 30.52 21.56 24.11
C ILE A 306 31.59 22.64 24.25
N ARG A 307 31.64 23.35 25.38
CA ARG A 307 32.62 24.41 25.64
C ARG A 307 34.04 23.87 25.59
N LEU A 308 34.32 22.77 26.30
CA LEU A 308 35.65 22.15 26.29
C LEU A 308 36.08 21.76 24.88
N ARG A 309 35.23 21.04 24.14
CA ARG A 309 35.53 20.62 22.76
C ARG A 309 35.79 21.82 21.84
N ALA A 310 34.99 22.89 21.98
CA ALA A 310 35.15 24.09 21.16
C ALA A 310 36.44 24.86 21.48
N LEU A 311 36.80 25.00 22.76
CA LEU A 311 38.03 25.67 23.19
C LEU A 311 39.28 24.90 22.75
N VAL A 312 39.27 23.57 22.86
CA VAL A 312 40.36 22.71 22.37
C VAL A 312 40.49 22.84 20.85
N ALA A 313 39.38 22.83 20.11
CA ALA A 313 39.39 23.03 18.66
C ALA A 313 39.91 24.41 18.25
N LYS A 314 39.64 25.44 19.06
CA LYS A 314 40.17 26.81 18.91
C LYS A 314 41.64 26.94 19.35
N ARG A 315 42.17 25.96 20.10
CA ARG A 315 43.45 26.03 20.83
C ARG A 315 43.55 27.21 21.79
N ASP A 316 42.42 27.56 22.41
CA ASP A 316 42.33 28.67 23.36
C ASP A 316 42.67 28.20 24.77
N TRP A 317 43.96 27.93 25.00
CA TRP A 317 44.46 27.38 26.26
C TRP A 317 44.24 28.32 27.44
N ASN A 318 44.19 29.64 27.21
CA ASN A 318 43.95 30.65 28.23
C ASN A 318 42.55 30.48 28.84
N GLU A 319 41.52 30.34 28.01
CA GLU A 319 40.15 30.09 28.47
C GLU A 319 39.99 28.71 29.14
N ILE A 320 40.76 27.70 28.71
CA ILE A 320 40.79 26.39 29.37
C ILE A 320 41.42 26.50 30.75
N GLU A 321 42.51 27.25 30.89
CA GLU A 321 43.16 27.50 32.18
C GLU A 321 42.21 28.26 33.12
N GLU A 322 41.51 29.28 32.63
CA GLU A 322 40.47 29.97 33.41
C GLU A 322 39.32 29.03 33.81
N LEU A 323 38.89 28.13 32.92
CA LEU A 323 37.87 27.13 33.24
C LEU A 323 38.33 26.20 34.38
N ALA A 324 39.60 25.79 34.38
CA ALA A 324 40.20 24.92 35.40
C ALA A 324 40.29 25.58 36.79
N LYS A 325 40.25 26.91 36.88
CA LYS A 325 40.22 27.64 38.17
C LYS A 325 38.88 27.53 38.90
N THR A 326 37.83 27.06 38.23
CA THR A 326 36.53 26.86 38.88
C THR A 326 36.55 25.65 39.83
N ARG A 327 35.80 25.71 40.94
CA ARG A 327 35.91 24.72 42.02
C ARG A 327 35.30 23.36 41.68
N LYS A 328 34.33 23.31 40.76
CA LYS A 328 33.58 22.09 40.41
C LYS A 328 33.33 22.06 38.91
N SER A 329 33.63 20.92 38.30
CA SER A 329 33.25 20.59 36.92
C SER A 329 32.08 19.60 36.92
N PRO A 330 30.95 19.90 36.27
CA PRO A 330 29.84 18.96 36.08
C PRO A 330 30.21 17.70 35.28
N ILE A 331 31.36 17.71 34.59
CA ILE A 331 31.84 16.60 33.75
C ILE A 331 33.08 15.90 34.32
N GLY A 332 33.57 16.31 35.51
CA GLY A 332 34.89 15.90 36.00
C GLY A 332 36.02 16.73 35.37
N TRP A 333 37.25 16.53 35.85
CA TRP A 333 38.45 17.23 35.35
C TRP A 333 39.25 16.34 34.41
#